data_AF-A0A165C995-F1
#
_entry.id   AF-A0A165C995-F1
#
_cell.length_a   1.000
_cell.length_b   1.000
_cell.length_c   1.000
_cell.angle_alpha   90.00
_cell.angle_beta   90.00
_cell.angle_gamma   90.00
#
_symmetry.space_group_name_H-M   'P 1'
#
loop_
_entity.id
_entity.type
_entity.pdbx_description
1 polymer ?
#
loop_
_entity_poly.entity_id
_entity_poly.type
_entity_poly.pdbx_seq_one_letter_code
_entity_poly.pdbx_strand_id
1 'polypeptide(L)' 'LLMVLYGEGGTGKSRVIQTITKRFRQMNLQHILIKAAYTGIAASLIDGFTLHHIAMIPVNQ' A
#
# COMPACT_ATOMS: atom_id res chain seq x y z
N LEU A 1 4.46 9.50 11.92
CA LEU A 1 3.18 8.95 12.43
C LEU A 1 3.18 7.45 12.17
N LEU A 2 2.76 6.63 13.14
CA LEU A 2 2.49 5.21 12.97
C LEU A 2 1.00 4.97 13.26
N MET A 3 0.29 4.32 12.35
CA MET A 3 -1.15 4.08 12.45
C MET A 3 -1.49 2.66 12.01
N VAL A 4 -2.42 2.04 12.74
CA VAL A 4 -3.05 0.77 12.36
C VAL A 4 -4.55 1.00 12.26
N LEU A 5 -5.15 0.65 11.11
CA LEU A 5 -6.58 0.80 10.85
C LEU A 5 -7.26 -0.57 10.89
N TYR A 6 -7.93 -0.88 11.99
CA TYR A 6 -8.71 -2.11 12.16
C TYR A 6 -10.12 -1.98 11.54
N GLY A 7 -10.75 -3.13 11.25
CA GLY A 7 -12.15 -3.22 10.86
C GLY A 7 -12.42 -4.38 9.91
N GLU A 8 -13.68 -4.81 9.83
CA GLU A 8 -14.16 -5.90 8.98
C GLU A 8 -13.96 -5.66 7.48
N GLY A 9 -14.10 -6.72 6.68
CA GLY A 9 -14.14 -6.61 5.22
C GLY A 9 -15.19 -5.59 4.74
N GLY A 10 -14.85 -4.76 3.75
CA GLY A 10 -15.80 -3.78 3.20
C GLY A 10 -15.90 -2.44 3.93
N THR A 11 -15.20 -2.22 5.06
CA THR A 11 -15.25 -0.94 5.80
C THR A 11 -14.46 0.22 5.17
N GLY A 12 -14.04 0.10 3.91
CA GLY A 12 -13.37 1.19 3.20
C GLY A 12 -11.88 1.41 3.51
N LYS A 13 -11.19 0.48 4.19
CA LYS A 13 -9.74 0.60 4.47
C LYS A 13 -8.90 0.83 3.20
N SER A 14 -9.19 0.12 2.11
CA SER A 14 -8.52 0.34 0.81
C SER A 14 -8.81 1.72 0.22
N ARG A 15 -10.00 2.29 0.49
CA ARG A 15 -10.37 3.64 0.07
C ARG A 15 -9.52 4.70 0.77
N VAL A 16 -9.13 4.47 2.03
CA VAL A 16 -8.20 5.35 2.76
C VAL A 16 -6.85 5.38 2.04
N ILE A 17 -6.28 4.21 1.70
CA ILE A 17 -5.00 4.11 0.96
C ILE A 17 -5.09 4.84 -0.38
N GLN A 18 -6.17 4.65 -1.15
CA GLN A 18 -6.39 5.34 -2.43
C GLN A 18 -6.47 6.85 -2.27
N THR A 19 -7.12 7.33 -1.21
CA THR A 19 -7.30 8.76 -0.95
C THR A 19 -5.97 9.42 -0.59
N ILE A 20 -5.17 8.76 0.26
CA ILE A 20 -3.79 9.18 0.57
C ILE A 20 -2.96 9.22 -0.72
N THR A 21 -3.05 8.18 -1.55
CA THR A 21 -2.34 8.12 -2.85
C THR A 21 -2.70 9.29 -3.76
N LYS A 22 -4.00 9.57 -3.90
CA LYS A 22 -4.49 10.72 -4.68
C LYS A 22 -3.94 12.03 -4.13
N ARG A 23 -3.91 12.20 -2.81
CA ARG A 23 -3.40 13.41 -2.17
C ARG A 23 -1.91 13.61 -2.44
N PHE A 24 -1.09 12.55 -2.31
CA PHE A 24 0.34 12.63 -2.64
C PHE A 24 0.59 12.97 -4.10
N ARG A 25 -0.19 12.39 -5.01
CA ARG A 25 -0.13 12.72 -6.44
C ARG A 25 -0.51 14.19 -6.71
N GLN A 26 -1.55 14.71 -6.07
CA GLN A 26 -1.93 16.12 -6.18
C GLN A 26 -0.85 17.08 -5.70
N MET A 27 0.01 16.63 -4.77
CA MET A 27 1.13 17.41 -4.26
C MET A 27 2.43 17.18 -5.06
N ASN A 28 2.40 16.37 -6.14
CA ASN A 28 3.58 15.92 -6.89
C ASN A 28 4.62 15.14 -6.03
N LEU A 29 4.17 14.53 -4.94
CA LEU A 29 5.00 13.79 -3.98
C LEU A 29 4.81 12.26 -4.09
N GLN A 30 4.26 11.74 -5.18
CA GLN A 30 4.03 10.30 -5.33
C GLN A 30 5.32 9.46 -5.24
N HIS A 31 6.47 10.05 -5.57
CA HIS A 31 7.77 9.36 -5.59
C HIS A 31 8.29 9.00 -4.18
N ILE A 32 7.81 9.67 -3.13
CA ILE A 32 8.16 9.34 -1.73
C ILE A 32 7.14 8.41 -1.06
N LEU A 33 6.03 8.08 -1.73
CA LEU A 33 4.98 7.23 -1.17
C LEU A 33 5.15 5.78 -1.62
N ILE A 34 5.73 4.94 -0.76
CA ILE A 34 5.81 3.50 -0.97
C ILE A 34 4.52 2.84 -0.47
N LYS A 35 3.95 1.94 -1.29
CA LYS A 35 2.76 1.14 -0.95
C LYS A 35 3.13 -0.33 -1.05
N ALA A 36 2.84 -1.08 0.01
CA ALA A 36 3.14 -2.51 0.08
C ALA A 36 1.95 -3.31 0.61
N ALA A 37 1.84 -4.55 0.14
CA ALA A 37 0.88 -5.53 0.65
C ALA A 37 1.51 -6.92 0.75
N TYR A 38 0.86 -7.85 1.45
CA TYR A 38 1.41 -9.19 1.69
C TYR A 38 1.31 -10.12 0.47
N THR A 39 0.31 -9.93 -0.40
CA THR A 39 0.10 -10.77 -1.60
C THR A 39 0.17 -9.93 -2.88
N GLY A 40 0.51 -10.58 -4.00
CA GLY A 40 0.59 -9.91 -5.30
C GLY A 40 -0.75 -9.28 -5.72
N ILE A 41 -1.87 -10.00 -5.52
CA ILE A 41 -3.21 -9.48 -5.83
C ILE A 41 -3.52 -8.22 -5.01
N ALA A 42 -3.24 -8.24 -3.71
CA ALA A 42 -3.48 -7.07 -2.84
C ALA A 42 -2.57 -5.88 -3.19
N ALA A 43 -1.32 -6.15 -3.59
CA ALA A 43 -0.39 -5.12 -4.04
C ALA A 43 -0.89 -4.45 -5.33
N SER A 44 -1.37 -5.23 -6.30
CA SER A 44 -1.96 -4.71 -7.54
C SER A 44 -3.18 -3.82 -7.28
N LEU A 45 -4.02 -4.15 -6.29
CA LEU A 45 -5.21 -3.34 -5.96
C LEU A 45 -4.89 -1.94 -5.41
N ILE A 46 -3.67 -1.72 -4.91
CA ILE A 46 -3.22 -0.44 -4.40
C ILE A 46 -2.13 0.19 -5.29
N ASP A 47 -1.92 -0.31 -6.51
CA ASP A 47 -0.82 0.06 -7.41
C ASP A 47 0.53 0.09 -6.67
N GLY A 48 0.81 -0.96 -5.91
CA GLY A 48 2.01 -1.11 -5.08
C GLY A 48 2.76 -2.40 -5.36
N PHE A 49 3.66 -2.75 -4.46
CA PHE A 49 4.49 -3.96 -4.55
C PHE A 49 4.23 -4.90 -3.38
N THR A 50 4.71 -6.14 -3.46
CA THR A 50 4.70 -7.02 -2.28
C THR A 50 5.71 -6.52 -1.24
N LEU A 51 5.44 -6.77 0.05
CA LEU A 51 6.34 -6.37 1.14
C LEU A 51 7.75 -6.97 0.95
N HIS A 52 7.82 -8.25 0.60
CA HIS A 52 9.08 -8.95 0.35
C HIS A 52 9.86 -8.33 -0.81
N HIS A 53 9.18 -7.85 -1.86
CA HIS A 53 9.83 -7.16 -2.96
C HIS A 53 10.47 -5.84 -2.52
N ILE A 54 9.75 -4.99 -1.77
CA ILE A 54 10.32 -3.70 -1.31
C ILE A 54 11.40 -3.87 -0.24
N ALA A 55 11.33 -4.94 0.54
CA ALA A 55 12.31 -5.26 1.57
C ALA A 55 13.50 -6.07 1.04
N MET A 56 13.51 -6.39 -0.26
CA MET A 56 14.52 -7.25 -0.91
C MET A 56 14.69 -8.61 -0.22
N ILE A 57 13.58 -9.18 0.26
CA ILE A 57 13.55 -10.50 0.90
C ILE A 57 13.19 -11.53 -0.18
N PRO A 58 14.06 -12.51 -0.47
CA PRO A 58 13.74 -13.57 -1.42
C PRO A 58 12.60 -14.44 -0.87
N VAL A 59 11.63 -14.77 -1.74
CA VAL A 59 10.46 -15.58 -1.36
C VAL A 59 10.79 -17.08 -1.38
N ASN A 60 11.83 -17.48 -2.13
CA ASN A 60 12.30 -18.85 -2.22
C ASN A 60 13.76 -18.90 -1.74
N GLN A 61 13.97 -19.54 -0.59
CA GLN A 61 15.25 -20.17 -0.23
C GLN A 61 15.11 -21.66 -0.52
#